data_AF-A0A842SBR6-F1
#
_entry.id   AF-A0A842SBR6-F1
#
_cell.length_a   1.000
_cell.length_b   1.000
_cell.length_c   1.000
_cell.angle_alpha   90.00
_cell.angle_beta   90.00
_cell.angle_gamma   90.00
#
_symmetry.space_group_name_H-M   'P 1'
#
loop_
_entity.id
_entity.type
_entity.pdbx_description
1 polymer ?
#
loop_
_entity_poly.entity_id
_entity_poly.type
_entity_poly.pdbx_seq_one_letter_code
_entity_poly.pdbx_strand_id
1 'polypeptide(L)'
;FLTYKAQKMGKRVIRIDESYTTQTCAKCGTRVKRELSERDIICDCGHHMDRDLNSAVNIMVKFLTSDDLSHQPSLKEESFLRKWNGFSTIHSPKICPPANA
;
A
#
# COMPACT_ATOMS: atom_id res chain seq x y z
N PHE A 1 -17.70 2.17 -16.09
CA PHE A 1 -17.20 3.51 -16.47
C PHE A 1 -15.67 3.59 -16.50
N LEU A 2 -14.95 3.23 -15.41
CA LEU A 2 -13.48 3.30 -15.35
C LEU A 2 -12.76 2.40 -16.38
N THR A 3 -13.16 1.14 -16.50
CA THR A 3 -12.57 0.18 -17.45
C THR A 3 -12.65 0.65 -18.89
N TYR A 4 -13.83 1.12 -19.32
CA TYR A 4 -14.05 1.68 -20.65
C TYR A 4 -13.14 2.89 -20.94
N LYS A 5 -13.05 3.84 -20.00
CA LYS A 5 -12.22 5.04 -20.18
C LYS A 5 -10.73 4.70 -20.24
N ALA A 6 -10.27 3.81 -19.36
CA ALA A 6 -8.90 3.34 -19.36
C ALA A 6 -8.55 2.65 -20.68
N GLN A 7 -9.40 1.74 -21.15
CA GLN A 7 -9.22 1.05 -22.44
C GLN A 7 -9.16 2.05 -23.60
N LYS A 8 -10.05 3.05 -23.63
CA LYS A 8 -10.05 4.12 -24.64
C LYS A 8 -8.73 4.89 -24.68
N MET A 9 -8.01 4.98 -23.56
CA MET A 9 -6.72 5.65 -23.43
C MET A 9 -5.51 4.69 -23.53
N GLY A 10 -5.72 3.41 -23.88
CA GLY A 10 -4.65 2.41 -23.91
C GLY A 10 -4.08 2.07 -22.53
N LYS A 11 -4.86 2.27 -21.46
CA LYS A 11 -4.50 1.95 -20.06
C LYS A 11 -5.20 0.67 -19.61
N ARG A 12 -4.62 0.02 -18.60
CA ARG A 12 -5.18 -1.19 -17.96
C ARG A 12 -5.78 -0.82 -16.61
N VAL A 13 -6.84 -1.54 -16.23
CA VAL A 13 -7.42 -1.48 -14.88
C VAL A 13 -7.27 -2.87 -14.26
N ILE A 14 -6.60 -2.92 -13.12
CA ILE A 14 -6.36 -4.14 -12.36
C ILE A 14 -7.13 -3.99 -11.06
N ARG A 15 -7.91 -5.03 -10.70
CA ARG A 15 -8.65 -5.06 -9.43
C ARG A 15 -7.77 -5.69 -8.38
N ILE A 16 -7.64 -5.02 -7.24
CA ILE A 16 -6.88 -5.47 -6.08
C ILE A 16 -7.83 -5.52 -4.90
N ASP A 17 -7.68 -6.53 -4.06
CA ASP A 17 -8.43 -6.61 -2.80
C ASP A 17 -8.07 -5.42 -1.89
N GLU A 18 -9.08 -4.64 -1.50
CA GLU A 18 -8.91 -3.45 -0.67
C GLU A 18 -8.92 -3.73 0.84
N SER A 19 -9.13 -4.98 1.24
CA SER A 19 -9.29 -5.34 2.65
C SER A 19 -8.12 -4.84 3.49
N TYR A 20 -8.43 -4.18 4.60
CA TYR A 20 -7.49 -3.65 5.59
C TYR A 20 -6.55 -2.54 5.11
N THR A 21 -6.71 -2.00 3.90
CA THR A 21 -5.82 -0.94 3.36
C THR A 21 -5.91 0.38 4.12
N THR A 22 -7.06 0.68 4.73
CA THR A 22 -7.28 1.88 5.56
C THR A 22 -6.73 1.75 6.98
N GLN A 23 -6.39 0.54 7.42
CA GLN A 23 -5.90 0.26 8.78
C GLN A 23 -4.44 -0.18 8.79
N THR A 24 -3.89 -0.60 7.67
CA THR A 24 -2.51 -1.08 7.58
C THR A 24 -1.57 0.10 7.39
N CYS A 25 -0.54 0.23 8.22
CA CYS A 25 0.49 1.24 8.01
C CYS A 25 1.31 0.93 6.76
N ALA A 26 1.33 1.83 5.79
CA ALA A 26 2.07 1.65 4.53
C ALA A 26 3.60 1.60 4.69
N LYS A 27 4.14 2.00 5.86
CA LYS A 27 5.56 1.96 6.17
C LYS A 27 6.00 0.64 6.81
N CYS A 28 5.25 0.14 7.80
CA CYS A 28 5.67 -1.02 8.61
C CYS A 28 4.74 -2.24 8.51
N GLY A 29 3.58 -2.11 7.86
CA GLY A 29 2.61 -3.20 7.70
C GLY A 29 1.76 -3.52 8.93
N THR A 30 1.98 -2.84 10.07
CA THR A 30 1.18 -3.06 11.28
C THR A 30 -0.24 -2.52 11.10
N ARG A 31 -1.23 -3.25 11.61
CA ARG A 31 -2.62 -2.78 11.66
C ARG A 31 -2.80 -1.81 12.82
N VAL A 32 -3.33 -0.64 12.51
CA VAL A 32 -3.70 0.40 13.46
C VAL A 32 -5.23 0.45 13.50
N LYS A 33 -5.82 0.07 14.63
CA LYS A 33 -7.27 0.17 14.84
C LYS A 33 -7.67 1.64 14.88
N ARG A 34 -8.66 2.03 14.08
CA ARG A 34 -9.10 3.42 13.92
C ARG A 34 -10.59 3.51 13.62
N GLU A 35 -11.17 4.64 13.99
CA GLU A 35 -12.54 5.03 13.67
C GLU A 35 -12.61 5.63 12.26
N LEU A 36 -13.79 5.57 11.61
CA LEU A 36 -13.98 6.09 10.25
C LEU A 36 -13.79 7.61 10.13
N SER A 37 -13.92 8.33 11.24
CA SER A 37 -13.70 9.78 11.33
C SER A 37 -12.22 10.17 11.36
N GLU A 38 -11.33 9.24 11.71
CA GLU A 38 -9.89 9.50 11.72
C GLU A 38 -9.37 9.55 10.28
N ARG A 39 -8.82 10.71 9.91
CA ARG A 39 -8.37 11.01 8.55
C ARG A 39 -6.88 10.82 8.32
N ASP A 40 -6.10 10.73 9.40
CA ASP A 40 -4.68 10.43 9.34
C ASP A 40 -4.40 9.01 9.84
N ILE A 41 -3.23 8.49 9.49
CA ILE A 41 -2.60 7.29 10.03
C ILE A 41 -1.45 7.76 10.89
N ILE A 42 -1.56 7.59 12.20
CA ILE A 42 -0.47 7.78 13.17
C ILE A 42 -0.12 6.39 13.68
N CYS A 43 1.08 5.92 13.37
CA CYS A 43 1.56 4.60 13.74
C CYS A 43 2.73 4.71 14.71
N ASP A 44 2.82 3.76 15.64
CA ASP A 44 3.92 3.66 16.62
C ASP A 44 5.31 3.54 15.99
N CYS A 45 5.39 3.16 14.71
CA CYS A 45 6.64 3.21 13.94
C CYS A 45 7.10 4.64 13.54
N GLY A 46 6.39 5.67 14.04
CA GLY A 46 6.62 7.07 13.73
C GLY A 46 6.11 7.49 12.35
N HIS A 47 5.26 6.69 11.70
CA HIS A 47 4.66 7.07 10.42
C HIS A 47 3.42 7.93 10.65
N HIS A 48 3.36 9.07 9.96
CA HIS A 48 2.21 9.97 9.94
C HIS A 48 1.85 10.30 8.48
N MET A 49 0.62 10.02 8.07
CA MET A 49 0.16 10.20 6.69
C MET A 49 -1.36 10.31 6.60
N ASP A 50 -1.89 11.06 5.63
CA ASP A 50 -3.31 11.00 5.29
C ASP A 50 -3.75 9.55 4.96
N ARG A 51 -4.92 9.15 5.45
CA ARG A 51 -5.45 7.79 5.34
C ARG A 51 -5.69 7.36 3.90
N ASP A 52 -6.16 8.26 3.04
CA ASP A 52 -6.47 7.93 1.66
C ASP A 52 -5.16 7.74 0.87
N LEU A 53 -4.14 8.55 1.15
CA LEU A 53 -2.78 8.35 0.61
C LEU A 53 -2.17 7.03 1.10
N ASN A 54 -2.26 6.73 2.39
CA ASN A 54 -1.78 5.46 2.96
C ASN A 54 -2.48 4.25 2.29
N SER A 55 -3.79 4.34 2.08
CA SER A 55 -4.57 3.29 1.44
C SER A 55 -4.16 3.06 -0.02
N ALA A 56 -3.91 4.13 -0.77
CA ALA A 56 -3.42 4.05 -2.15
C ALA A 56 -2.04 3.36 -2.23
N VAL A 57 -1.14 3.66 -1.29
CA VAL A 57 0.17 3.01 -1.20
C VAL A 57 0.01 1.52 -0.87
N ASN A 58 -0.89 1.15 0.05
CA ASN A 58 -1.16 -0.25 0.35
C ASN A 58 -1.72 -1.04 -0.85
N ILE A 59 -2.59 -0.43 -1.66
CA ILE A 59 -3.08 -1.03 -2.91
C ILE A 59 -1.92 -1.26 -3.89
N MET A 60 -1.03 -0.27 -4.04
CA MET A 60 0.17 -0.41 -4.87
C MET A 60 1.07 -1.54 -4.35
N VAL A 61 1.33 -1.61 -3.04
CA VAL A 61 2.15 -2.68 -2.45
C VAL A 61 1.51 -4.04 -2.71
N LYS A 62 0.20 -4.22 -2.46
CA LYS A 62 -0.51 -5.48 -2.76
C LYS A 62 -0.38 -5.89 -4.23
N PHE A 63 -0.45 -4.94 -5.15
CA PHE A 63 -0.25 -5.19 -6.58
C PHE A 63 1.18 -5.65 -6.89
N LEU A 64 2.19 -5.04 -6.27
CA LEU A 64 3.59 -5.38 -6.50
C LEU A 64 4.01 -6.70 -5.85
N THR A 65 3.36 -7.08 -4.75
CA THR A 65 3.66 -8.32 -4.01
C THR A 65 2.72 -9.47 -4.36
N SER A 66 1.73 -9.28 -5.23
CA SER A 66 0.87 -10.38 -5.67
C SER A 66 1.65 -11.34 -6.58
N ASP A 67 1.59 -12.64 -6.29
CA ASP A 67 2.24 -13.72 -7.08
C ASP A 67 1.62 -13.92 -8.48
N ASP A 68 0.67 -13.07 -8.90
CA ASP A 68 0.11 -13.11 -10.25
C ASP A 68 1.11 -12.54 -11.27
N LEU A 69 2.02 -13.42 -11.70
CA LEU A 69 3.06 -13.17 -12.71
C LEU A 69 2.50 -12.75 -14.09
N SER A 70 1.19 -12.79 -14.32
CA SER A 70 0.58 -12.31 -15.57
C SER A 70 0.56 -10.78 -15.71
N HIS A 71 0.88 -10.06 -14.64
CA HIS A 71 0.73 -8.61 -14.55
C HIS A 71 2.02 -7.82 -14.39
N GLN A 72 3.21 -8.45 -14.49
CA GLN A 72 4.49 -7.77 -14.27
C GLN A 72 4.52 -6.41 -14.98
N PRO A 73 4.56 -5.29 -14.23
CA PRO A 73 4.78 -3.99 -14.85
C PRO A 73 6.14 -4.08 -15.55
N SER A 74 6.22 -3.58 -16.79
CA SER A 74 7.53 -3.50 -17.44
C SER A 74 8.45 -2.72 -16.51
N LEU A 75 9.57 -3.32 -16.12
CA LEU A 75 10.60 -2.83 -15.17
C LEU A 75 11.19 -1.43 -15.52
N LYS A 76 10.62 -0.71 -16.48
CA LYS A 76 10.91 0.68 -16.81
C LYS A 76 10.18 1.70 -15.91
N GLU A 77 9.21 1.27 -15.09
CA GLU A 77 8.47 2.12 -14.13
C GLU A 77 9.01 2.05 -12.68
N GLU A 78 10.23 1.55 -12.50
CA GLU A 78 10.95 1.47 -11.21
C GLU A 78 11.33 2.82 -10.58
N SER A 79 10.97 3.96 -11.19
CA SER A 79 11.36 5.29 -10.70
C SER A 79 10.54 5.76 -9.49
N PHE A 80 9.28 5.34 -9.37
CA PHE A 80 8.41 5.75 -8.27
C PHE A 80 8.78 5.05 -6.96
N LEU A 81 9.07 3.74 -7.03
CA LEU A 81 9.42 2.91 -5.87
C LEU A 81 10.75 3.31 -5.25
N ARG A 82 11.74 3.70 -6.07
CA ARG A 82 13.04 4.23 -5.58
C ARG A 82 12.92 5.58 -4.88
N LYS A 83 11.86 6.35 -5.16
CA LYS A 83 11.66 7.70 -4.59
C LYS A 83 10.81 7.67 -3.32
N TRP A 84 10.05 6.58 -3.11
CA TRP A 84 9.28 6.37 -1.89
C TRP A 84 10.16 5.79 -0.79
N ASN A 85 10.69 6.64 0.08
CA ASN A 85 11.51 6.26 1.25
C ASN A 85 10.77 5.39 2.29
N GLY A 86 9.51 5.02 2.06
CA GLY A 86 8.72 4.13 2.91
C GLY A 86 8.97 2.63 2.70
N PHE A 87 9.66 2.23 1.61
CA PHE A 87 10.04 0.84 1.35
C PHE A 87 11.53 0.64 1.66
N SER A 88 11.94 0.84 2.91
CA SER A 88 13.27 0.43 3.34
C SER A 88 13.29 -1.09 3.45
N THR A 89 13.73 -1.77 2.38
CA THR A 89 14.10 -3.20 2.41
C THR A 89 15.30 -3.51 3.30
N ILE A 90 15.80 -2.53 4.07
CA ILE A 90 16.99 -2.65 4.92
C ILE A 90 16.64 -3.09 6.35
N HIS A 91 15.36 -3.02 6.75
CA HIS A 91 14.92 -3.56 8.03
C HIS A 91 13.92 -4.68 7.77
N SER A 92 14.35 -5.93 8.02
CA SER A 92 13.43 -7.04 8.25
C SER A 92 12.27 -6.53 9.11
N PRO A 93 11.00 -6.85 8.78
CA PRO A 93 9.87 -6.47 9.60
C PRO A 93 10.18 -6.95 11.02
N LYS A 94 10.45 -6.01 11.92
CA LYS A 94 10.50 -6.33 13.34
C LYS A 94 9.09 -6.76 13.67
N ILE A 95 8.90 -8.06 13.82
CA ILE A 95 7.69 -8.64 14.38
C ILE A 95 7.56 -7.95 15.74
N CYS A 96 6.66 -6.97 15.82
CA CYS A 96 6.31 -6.40 17.11
C CYS A 96 5.76 -7.55 17.94
N PRO A 97 6.22 -7.72 19.20
CA PRO A 97 5.62 -8.71 20.08
C PRO A 97 4.11 -8.42 20.18
N PRO A 98 3.27 -9.46 20.34
CA PRO A 98 1.84 -9.26 20.50
C PRO A 98 1.60 -8.32 21.69
N ALA A 99 0.69 -7.36 21.50
CA ALA A 99 0.23 -6.50 22.57
C ALA A 99 -0.43 -7.36 23.65
N ASN A 100 0.34 -7.67 24.70
CA ASN A 100 0.05 -8.21 26.02
C ASN A 100 -0.96 -9.39 26.16
N ALA A 101 -0.47 -10.39 26.91
CA ALA A 101 -1.23 -11.40 27.65
C ALA A 101 -2.08 -10.77 28.77
#